data_AF-A0A258FR86-F1
#
_entry.id   AF-A0A258FR86-F1
#
_cell.length_a   1.000
_cell.length_b   1.000
_cell.length_c   1.000
_cell.angle_alpha   90.00
_cell.angle_beta   90.00
_cell.angle_gamma   90.00
#
_symmetry.space_group_name_H-M   'P 1'
#
loop_
_entity.id
_entity.type
_entity.pdbx_description
1 polymer ?
#
loop_
_entity_poly.entity_id
_entity_poly.type
_entity_poly.pdbx_seq_one_letter_code
_entity_poly.pdbx_strand_id
1 'polypeptide(L)'
;MLHDIQAWLETWPTAAPVRDVVSVKALLESLHILSNAVILFSIGMITLRLMGLAGRSQSAAGMTQRFAPWVWSALAVTAITGLVLLTGAGRRGLENPMFAVKVAAMALAVGATAILQLTLSRNAAFWELSPARRAGARVLAPLCFLAWIATVCAGRWLAYSSAFFPPAY
;
A
#
# COMPACT_ATOMS: atom_id res chain seq x y z
N MET A 1 -16.64 20.08 -1.26
CA MET A 1 -16.70 18.61 -1.45
C MET A 1 -15.73 17.85 -0.55
N LEU A 2 -14.40 17.90 -0.75
CA LEU A 2 -13.46 17.13 0.12
C LEU A 2 -13.52 17.57 1.59
N HIS A 3 -13.64 18.87 1.84
CA HIS A 3 -13.89 19.45 3.16
C HIS A 3 -15.15 18.86 3.82
N ASP A 4 -16.27 18.80 3.09
CA ASP A 4 -17.56 18.31 3.60
C ASP A 4 -17.50 16.82 3.94
N ILE A 5 -16.79 16.04 3.12
CA ILE A 5 -16.55 14.62 3.39
C ILE A 5 -15.69 14.46 4.64
N GLN A 6 -14.62 15.25 4.79
CA GLN A 6 -13.78 15.21 5.99
C GLN A 6 -14.58 15.60 7.24
N ALA A 7 -15.40 16.65 7.17
CA ALA A 7 -16.28 17.06 8.27
C ALA A 7 -17.30 15.96 8.63
N TRP A 8 -17.85 15.24 7.63
CA TRP A 8 -18.70 14.09 7.87
C TRP A 8 -17.95 12.92 8.53
N LEU A 9 -16.72 12.62 8.11
CA LEU A 9 -15.88 11.61 8.76
C LEU A 9 -15.57 11.95 10.23
N GLU A 10 -15.44 13.23 10.55
CA GLU A 10 -15.23 13.69 11.93
C GLU A 10 -16.43 13.49 12.85
N THR A 11 -17.62 13.20 12.30
CA THR A 11 -18.82 12.83 13.10
C THR A 11 -18.80 11.38 13.56
N TRP A 12 -17.89 10.55 13.03
CA TRP A 12 -17.86 9.12 13.35
C TRP A 12 -17.40 8.87 14.80
N PRO A 13 -17.89 7.81 15.47
CA PRO A 13 -17.53 7.50 16.86
C PRO A 13 -16.01 7.30 17.08
N THR A 14 -15.26 6.97 16.03
CA THR A 14 -13.81 6.77 16.09
C THR A 14 -13.01 8.08 16.06
N ALA A 15 -13.63 9.20 15.66
CA ALA A 15 -12.91 10.46 15.44
C ALA A 15 -12.31 11.03 16.73
N ALA A 16 -13.09 11.12 17.81
CA ALA A 16 -12.59 11.64 19.10
C ALA A 16 -11.52 10.72 19.73
N PRO A 17 -11.69 9.38 19.83
CA PRO A 17 -10.63 8.50 20.32
C PRO A 17 -9.32 8.61 19.54
N VAL A 18 -9.38 8.69 18.20
CA VAL A 18 -8.18 8.83 17.36
C VAL A 18 -7.49 10.19 17.56
N ARG A 19 -8.26 11.25 17.78
CA ARG A 19 -7.75 12.62 17.92
C ARG A 19 -7.17 12.87 19.32
N ASP A 20 -7.86 12.42 20.35
CA ASP A 20 -7.65 12.87 21.72
C ASP A 20 -6.95 11.82 22.60
N VAL A 21 -7.00 10.53 22.23
CA VAL A 21 -6.38 9.45 23.00
C VAL A 21 -5.10 8.97 22.32
N VAL A 22 -3.95 9.41 22.85
CA VAL A 22 -2.62 9.14 22.29
C VAL A 22 -2.35 7.65 22.09
N SER A 23 -2.74 6.78 23.03
CA SER A 23 -2.51 5.34 22.94
C SER A 23 -3.33 4.68 21.82
N VAL A 24 -4.57 5.12 21.59
CA VAL A 24 -5.43 4.63 20.50
C VAL A 24 -4.81 4.98 19.16
N LYS A 25 -4.41 6.24 18.98
CA LYS A 25 -3.73 6.69 17.77
C LYS A 25 -2.42 5.93 17.54
N ALA A 26 -1.58 5.82 18.57
CA ALA A 26 -0.29 5.13 18.47
C ALA A 26 -0.45 3.65 18.11
N LEU A 27 -1.46 2.97 18.67
CA LEU A 27 -1.77 1.58 18.33
C LEU A 27 -2.20 1.45 16.87
N LEU A 28 -3.12 2.30 16.41
CA LEU A 28 -3.58 2.30 15.02
C LEU A 28 -2.46 2.59 14.03
N GLU A 29 -1.61 3.59 14.31
CA GLU A 29 -0.43 3.91 13.51
C GLU A 29 0.56 2.74 13.48
N SER A 30 0.78 2.07 14.62
CA SER A 30 1.67 0.91 14.72
C SER A 30 1.16 -0.27 13.89
N LEU A 31 -0.14 -0.59 14.00
CA LEU A 31 -0.77 -1.64 13.20
C LEU A 31 -0.70 -1.31 11.71
N HIS A 32 -0.96 -0.06 11.34
CA HIS A 32 -0.87 0.41 9.95
C HIS A 32 0.55 0.30 9.38
N ILE A 33 1.58 0.64 10.16
CA ILE A 33 2.98 0.52 9.74
C ILE A 33 3.37 -0.95 9.61
N LEU A 34 2.99 -1.79 10.58
CA LEU A 34 3.32 -3.21 10.56
C LEU A 34 2.66 -3.93 9.37
N SER A 35 1.40 -3.62 9.06
CA SER A 35 0.73 -4.19 7.88
C SER A 35 1.39 -3.74 6.58
N ASN A 36 1.79 -2.47 6.46
CA ASN A 36 2.55 -2.01 5.30
C ASN A 36 3.92 -2.72 5.18
N ALA A 37 4.59 -3.01 6.29
CA ALA A 37 5.84 -3.78 6.28
C ALA A 37 5.62 -5.22 5.78
N VAL A 38 4.52 -5.87 6.16
CA VAL A 38 4.15 -7.21 5.66
C VAL A 38 3.90 -7.17 4.15
N ILE A 39 3.20 -6.15 3.63
CA ILE A 39 2.97 -5.98 2.19
C ILE A 39 4.32 -5.80 1.47
N LEU A 40 5.16 -4.87 1.92
CA LEU A 40 6.45 -4.60 1.30
C LEU A 40 7.36 -5.83 1.30
N PHE A 41 7.45 -6.56 2.42
CA PHE A 41 8.23 -7.79 2.49
C PHE A 41 7.71 -8.83 1.49
N SER A 42 6.40 -9.06 1.46
CA SER A 42 5.76 -10.05 0.60
C SER A 42 5.95 -9.74 -0.88
N ILE A 43 5.70 -8.50 -1.29
CA ILE A 43 5.90 -8.05 -2.68
C ILE A 43 7.38 -8.00 -3.03
N GLY A 44 8.26 -7.64 -2.10
CA GLY A 44 9.70 -7.67 -2.28
C GLY A 44 10.20 -9.08 -2.62
N MET A 45 9.75 -10.09 -1.87
CA MET A 45 10.09 -11.50 -2.15
C MET A 45 9.60 -11.98 -3.52
N ILE A 46 8.37 -11.62 -3.90
CA ILE A 46 7.83 -11.91 -5.25
C ILE A 46 8.66 -11.20 -6.33
N THR A 47 9.02 -9.94 -6.11
CA THR A 47 9.80 -9.12 -7.05
C THR A 47 11.19 -9.68 -7.27
N LEU A 48 11.92 -9.97 -6.19
CA LEU A 48 13.24 -10.59 -6.26
C LEU A 48 13.19 -11.93 -6.98
N ARG A 49 12.12 -12.72 -6.80
CA ARG A 49 11.94 -13.97 -7.52
C ARG A 49 11.68 -13.77 -9.02
N LEU A 50 10.81 -12.84 -9.40
CA LEU A 50 10.52 -12.55 -10.81
C LEU A 50 11.74 -11.96 -11.53
N MET A 51 12.58 -11.22 -10.81
CA MET A 51 13.86 -10.73 -11.32
C MET A 51 14.93 -11.82 -11.41
N GLY A 52 14.75 -12.94 -10.71
CA GLY A 52 15.76 -14.00 -10.58
C GLY A 52 16.91 -13.61 -9.67
N LEU A 53 16.71 -12.71 -8.70
CA LEU A 53 17.71 -12.30 -7.72
C LEU A 53 17.65 -13.15 -6.43
N ALA A 54 16.49 -13.68 -6.07
CA ALA A 54 16.32 -14.56 -4.90
C ALA A 54 15.31 -15.68 -5.17
N GLY A 55 15.29 -16.71 -4.30
CA GLY A 55 14.28 -17.77 -4.34
C GLY A 55 14.27 -18.63 -5.60
N ARG A 56 15.40 -18.73 -6.32
CA ARG A 56 15.53 -19.42 -7.62
C ARG A 56 15.13 -20.91 -7.59
N SER A 57 15.18 -21.55 -6.42
CA SER A 57 14.76 -22.94 -6.22
C SER A 57 13.23 -23.14 -6.21
N GLN A 58 12.45 -22.06 -6.09
CA GLN A 58 10.98 -22.11 -6.12
C GLN A 58 10.46 -21.56 -7.46
N SER A 59 9.27 -21.97 -7.89
CA SER A 59 8.62 -21.36 -9.06
C SER A 59 8.08 -19.95 -8.73
N ALA A 60 7.95 -19.08 -9.74
CA ALA A 60 7.37 -17.75 -9.54
C ALA A 60 5.92 -17.84 -9.03
N ALA A 61 5.15 -18.81 -9.53
CA ALA A 61 3.80 -19.10 -9.05
C ALA A 61 3.78 -19.55 -7.59
N GLY A 62 4.67 -20.49 -7.20
CA GLY A 62 4.74 -20.98 -5.82
C GLY A 62 5.10 -19.87 -4.83
N MET A 63 6.06 -19.00 -5.20
CA MET A 63 6.40 -17.83 -4.40
C MET A 63 5.21 -16.88 -4.25
N THR A 64 4.50 -16.61 -5.34
CA THR A 64 3.34 -15.71 -5.33
C THR A 64 2.18 -16.29 -4.52
N GLN A 65 1.89 -17.58 -4.66
CA GLN A 65 0.86 -18.26 -3.86
C GLN A 65 1.17 -18.24 -2.36
N ARG A 66 2.45 -18.37 -1.99
CA ARG A 66 2.89 -18.30 -0.59
C ARG A 66 2.69 -16.91 0.02
N PHE A 67 2.99 -15.85 -0.74
CA PHE A 67 2.99 -14.49 -0.22
C PHE A 67 1.68 -13.73 -0.45
N ALA A 68 0.85 -14.12 -1.43
CA ALA A 68 -0.39 -13.42 -1.73
C ALA A 68 -1.38 -13.33 -0.55
N PRO A 69 -1.64 -14.39 0.25
CA PRO A 69 -2.52 -14.28 1.41
C PRO A 69 -2.06 -13.21 2.42
N TRP A 70 -0.75 -13.05 2.58
CA TRP A 70 -0.16 -12.02 3.44
C TRP A 70 -0.35 -10.62 2.85
N VAL A 71 -0.19 -10.45 1.54
CA VAL A 71 -0.45 -9.17 0.87
C VAL A 71 -1.90 -8.74 1.04
N TRP A 72 -2.86 -9.62 0.78
CA TRP A 72 -4.28 -9.26 0.81
C TRP A 72 -4.82 -9.06 2.23
N SER A 73 -4.41 -9.89 3.18
CA SER A 73 -4.79 -9.70 4.59
C SER A 73 -4.17 -8.43 5.17
N ALA A 74 -2.89 -8.17 4.89
CA ALA A 74 -2.25 -6.93 5.33
C ALA A 74 -2.81 -5.68 4.63
N LEU A 75 -3.22 -5.79 3.35
CA LEU A 75 -3.93 -4.70 2.67
C LEU A 75 -5.25 -4.36 3.37
N ALA A 76 -6.04 -5.37 3.76
CA ALA A 76 -7.27 -5.15 4.50
C ALA A 76 -6.99 -4.43 5.84
N VAL A 77 -5.97 -4.87 6.59
CA VAL A 77 -5.57 -4.21 7.85
C VAL A 77 -5.09 -2.77 7.62
N THR A 78 -4.22 -2.53 6.63
CA THR A 78 -3.75 -1.19 6.24
C THR A 78 -4.92 -0.29 5.85
N ALA A 79 -5.87 -0.79 5.06
CA ALA A 79 -7.03 -0.01 4.62
C ALA A 79 -7.94 0.36 5.79
N ILE A 80 -8.29 -0.60 6.64
CA ILE A 80 -9.16 -0.37 7.81
C ILE A 80 -8.50 0.61 8.77
N THR A 81 -7.25 0.36 9.18
CA THR A 81 -6.52 1.26 10.09
C THR A 81 -6.35 2.65 9.49
N GLY A 82 -6.07 2.75 8.18
CA GLY A 82 -5.95 4.03 7.48
C GLY A 82 -7.27 4.81 7.44
N LEU A 83 -8.40 4.14 7.20
CA LEU A 83 -9.73 4.76 7.23
C LEU A 83 -10.10 5.25 8.63
N VAL A 84 -9.79 4.46 9.67
CA VAL A 84 -10.03 4.88 11.06
C VAL A 84 -9.13 6.06 11.43
N LEU A 85 -7.86 6.06 11.03
CA LEU A 85 -6.97 7.21 11.26
C LEU A 85 -7.45 8.48 10.54
N LEU A 86 -8.11 8.33 9.38
CA LEU A 86 -8.63 9.44 8.61
C LEU A 86 -9.74 10.21 9.33
N THR A 87 -10.54 9.55 10.19
CA THR A 87 -11.63 10.20 10.94
C THR A 87 -11.13 11.23 11.96
N GLY A 88 -9.91 11.05 12.49
CA GLY A 88 -9.26 11.99 13.41
C GLY A 88 -8.21 12.90 12.75
N ALA A 89 -8.07 12.86 11.42
CA ALA A 89 -6.97 13.54 10.72
C ALA A 89 -7.18 15.05 10.49
N GLY A 90 -8.44 15.49 10.42
CA GLY A 90 -8.80 16.87 10.06
C GLY A 90 -8.22 17.30 8.71
N ARG A 91 -7.67 18.53 8.64
CA ARG A 91 -7.04 19.09 7.43
C ARG A 91 -5.85 18.29 6.90
N ARG A 92 -5.25 17.40 7.71
CA ARG A 92 -4.18 16.50 7.28
C ARG A 92 -4.72 15.27 6.53
N GLY A 93 -6.04 15.09 6.50
CA GLY A 93 -6.74 14.01 5.82
C GLY A 93 -6.94 14.29 4.33
N LEU A 94 -8.20 14.31 3.88
CA LEU A 94 -8.56 14.35 2.46
C LEU A 94 -8.07 15.58 1.68
N GLU A 95 -7.92 16.71 2.36
CA GLU A 95 -7.49 17.98 1.74
C GLU A 95 -5.99 18.00 1.43
N ASN A 96 -5.22 17.07 2.00
CA ASN A 96 -3.79 17.01 1.79
C ASN A 96 -3.47 16.42 0.40
N PRO A 97 -2.74 17.12 -0.48
CA PRO A 97 -2.36 16.57 -1.79
C PRO A 97 -1.60 15.24 -1.69
N MET A 98 -0.83 15.03 -0.61
CA MET A 98 -0.12 13.77 -0.38
C MET A 98 -1.06 12.61 -0.06
N PHE A 99 -2.28 12.87 0.43
CA PHE A 99 -3.31 11.85 0.55
C PHE A 99 -3.71 11.31 -0.83
N ALA A 100 -3.95 12.20 -1.79
CA ALA A 100 -4.30 11.82 -3.16
C ALA A 100 -3.17 11.02 -3.83
N VAL A 101 -1.91 11.47 -3.67
CA VAL A 101 -0.72 10.73 -4.15
C VAL A 101 -0.66 9.33 -3.52
N LYS A 102 -0.86 9.22 -2.21
CA LYS A 102 -0.89 7.93 -1.50
C LYS A 102 -1.94 6.99 -2.08
N VAL A 103 -3.18 7.47 -2.27
CA VAL A 103 -4.29 6.64 -2.77
C VAL A 103 -4.05 6.24 -4.23
N ALA A 104 -3.56 7.14 -5.08
CA ALA A 104 -3.24 6.84 -6.47
C ALA A 104 -2.11 5.80 -6.58
N ALA A 105 -1.02 5.98 -5.83
CA ALA A 105 0.07 5.01 -5.76
C ALA A 105 -0.40 3.65 -5.27
N MET A 106 -1.27 3.62 -4.24
CA MET A 106 -1.85 2.40 -3.70
C MET A 106 -2.73 1.69 -4.72
N ALA A 107 -3.58 2.42 -5.45
CA ALA A 107 -4.44 1.84 -6.49
C ALA A 107 -3.61 1.20 -7.61
N LEU A 108 -2.54 1.87 -8.06
CA LEU A 108 -1.60 1.32 -9.04
C LEU A 108 -0.89 0.07 -8.50
N ALA A 109 -0.43 0.11 -7.26
CA ALA A 109 0.27 -1.01 -6.61
C ALA A 109 -0.64 -2.24 -6.46
N VAL A 110 -1.88 -2.03 -6.01
CA VAL A 110 -2.89 -3.09 -5.89
C VAL A 110 -3.24 -3.67 -7.26
N GLY A 111 -3.47 -2.83 -8.27
CA GLY A 111 -3.74 -3.26 -9.63
C GLY A 111 -2.61 -4.10 -10.23
N ALA A 112 -1.36 -3.62 -10.12
CA ALA A 112 -0.19 -4.35 -10.59
C ALA A 112 0.00 -5.69 -9.83
N THR A 113 -0.23 -5.69 -8.52
CA THR A 113 -0.19 -6.91 -7.69
C THR A 113 -1.24 -7.92 -8.15
N ALA A 114 -2.48 -7.48 -8.38
CA ALA A 114 -3.56 -8.32 -8.88
C ALA A 114 -3.23 -8.90 -10.25
N ILE A 115 -2.69 -8.11 -11.17
CA ILE A 115 -2.26 -8.57 -12.51
C ILE A 115 -1.19 -9.67 -12.39
N LEU A 116 -0.15 -9.44 -11.56
CA LEU A 116 0.92 -10.43 -11.33
C LEU A 116 0.36 -11.74 -10.76
N GLN A 117 -0.57 -11.65 -9.81
CA GLN A 117 -1.18 -12.84 -9.21
C GLN A 117 -2.13 -13.56 -10.17
N LEU A 118 -3.00 -12.84 -10.87
CA LEU A 118 -3.98 -13.41 -11.81
C LEU A 118 -3.32 -14.08 -13.01
N THR A 119 -2.23 -13.51 -13.51
CA THR A 119 -1.45 -14.12 -14.60
C THR A 119 -0.84 -15.46 -14.15
N LEU A 120 -0.29 -15.52 -12.94
CA LEU A 120 0.30 -16.73 -12.37
C LEU A 120 -0.75 -17.76 -11.90
N SER A 121 -1.93 -17.34 -11.47
CA SER A 121 -3.01 -18.26 -11.10
C SER A 121 -3.64 -18.94 -12.32
N ARG A 122 -3.74 -18.22 -13.45
CA ARG A 122 -4.21 -18.78 -14.73
C ARG A 122 -3.18 -19.68 -15.40
N ASN A 123 -1.90 -19.33 -15.31
CA ASN A 123 -0.83 -20.14 -15.84
C ASN A 123 0.44 -19.95 -15.00
N ALA A 124 0.80 -20.98 -14.24
CA ALA A 124 1.92 -20.96 -13.31
C ALA A 124 3.27 -20.63 -13.97
N ALA A 125 3.41 -20.93 -15.26
CA ALA A 125 4.60 -20.65 -16.04
C ALA A 125 4.50 -19.36 -16.88
N PHE A 126 3.42 -18.58 -16.76
CA PHE A 126 3.10 -17.46 -17.67
C PHE A 126 4.30 -16.56 -17.97
N TRP A 127 4.97 -16.09 -16.92
CA TRP A 127 6.11 -15.18 -17.01
C TRP A 127 7.41 -15.85 -17.47
N GLU A 128 7.47 -17.18 -17.48
CA GLU A 128 8.64 -17.99 -17.85
C GLU A 128 8.54 -18.54 -19.29
N LEU A 129 7.34 -18.54 -19.90
CA LEU A 129 7.06 -19.14 -21.22
C LEU A 129 7.83 -18.55 -22.41
N SER A 130 8.30 -17.31 -22.34
CA SER A 130 9.06 -16.70 -23.43
C SER A 130 10.03 -15.61 -22.95
N PRO A 131 11.09 -15.29 -23.72
CA PRO A 131 12.00 -14.20 -23.38
C PRO A 131 11.29 -12.86 -23.18
N ALA A 132 10.30 -12.55 -24.02
CA ALA A 132 9.52 -11.30 -23.94
C ALA A 132 8.72 -11.22 -22.64
N ARG A 133 8.07 -12.31 -22.21
CA ARG A 133 7.33 -12.33 -20.94
C ARG A 133 8.26 -12.22 -19.74
N ARG A 134 9.43 -12.88 -19.77
CA ARG A 134 10.45 -12.72 -18.72
C ARG A 134 10.92 -11.27 -18.59
N ALA A 135 11.14 -10.58 -19.72
CA ALA A 135 11.47 -9.16 -19.71
C ALA A 135 10.33 -8.31 -19.13
N GLY A 136 9.08 -8.58 -19.52
CA GLY A 136 7.90 -7.92 -18.96
C GLY A 136 7.80 -8.06 -17.43
N ALA A 137 8.00 -9.27 -16.90
CA ALA A 137 8.01 -9.51 -15.45
C ALA A 137 9.13 -8.74 -14.73
N ARG A 138 10.32 -8.67 -15.33
CA ARG A 138 11.49 -7.94 -14.81
C ARG A 138 11.31 -6.42 -14.79
N VAL A 139 10.31 -5.89 -15.49
CA VAL A 139 9.93 -4.46 -15.45
C VAL A 139 8.72 -4.27 -14.54
N LEU A 140 7.66 -5.05 -14.72
CA LEU A 140 6.40 -4.91 -13.99
C LEU A 140 6.58 -5.14 -12.49
N ALA A 141 7.36 -6.15 -12.08
CA ALA A 141 7.50 -6.48 -10.66
C ALA A 141 8.23 -5.37 -9.88
N PRO A 142 9.38 -4.83 -10.34
CA PRO A 142 9.98 -3.65 -9.70
C PRO A 142 9.08 -2.44 -9.67
N LEU A 143 8.35 -2.13 -10.76
CA LEU A 143 7.42 -1.00 -10.77
C LEU A 143 6.28 -1.19 -9.75
N CYS A 144 5.75 -2.40 -9.63
CA CYS A 144 4.77 -2.74 -8.60
C CYS A 144 5.34 -2.53 -7.19
N PHE A 145 6.58 -2.96 -6.94
CA PHE A 145 7.23 -2.79 -5.66
C PHE A 145 7.50 -1.30 -5.34
N LEU A 146 7.96 -0.53 -6.33
CA LEU A 146 8.17 0.91 -6.20
C LEU A 146 6.86 1.66 -5.95
N ALA A 147 5.73 1.23 -6.54
CA ALA A 147 4.42 1.82 -6.26
C ALA A 147 3.97 1.58 -4.80
N TRP A 148 4.26 0.41 -4.23
CA TRP A 148 4.05 0.16 -2.80
C TRP A 148 4.96 1.03 -1.92
N ILE A 149 6.23 1.19 -2.28
CA ILE A 149 7.15 2.10 -1.58
C ILE A 149 6.62 3.53 -1.63
N ALA A 150 6.19 4.00 -2.81
CA ALA A 150 5.61 5.33 -2.99
C ALA A 150 4.38 5.55 -2.10
N THR A 151 3.52 4.53 -1.95
CA THR A 151 2.37 4.56 -1.04
C THR A 151 2.79 4.80 0.41
N VAL A 152 3.83 4.10 0.88
CA VAL A 152 4.35 4.23 2.25
C VAL A 152 5.04 5.59 2.45
N CYS A 153 5.87 6.02 1.50
CA CYS A 153 6.53 7.32 1.52
C CYS A 153 5.53 8.48 1.55
N ALA A 154 4.53 8.47 0.68
CA ALA A 154 3.45 9.46 0.68
C ALA A 154 2.71 9.46 2.02
N GLY A 155 2.43 8.27 2.57
CA GLY A 155 1.94 8.03 3.93
C GLY A 155 2.72 8.79 5.00
N ARG A 156 4.05 8.67 5.00
CA ARG A 156 4.90 9.34 5.98
C ARG A 156 4.94 10.85 5.75
N TRP A 157 4.95 11.31 4.50
CA TRP A 157 4.96 12.73 4.16
C TRP A 157 3.71 13.49 4.60
N LEU A 158 2.54 12.84 4.69
CA LEU A 158 1.33 13.46 5.24
C LEU A 158 1.58 14.13 6.60
N ALA A 159 2.39 13.49 7.47
CA ALA A 159 2.73 14.00 8.80
C ALA A 159 3.57 15.30 8.76
N TYR A 160 4.28 15.55 7.66
CA TYR A 160 5.19 16.69 7.49
C TYR A 160 4.72 17.70 6.45
N SER A 161 3.56 17.47 5.84
CA SER A 161 3.03 18.28 4.75
C SER A 161 2.94 19.78 5.07
N SER A 162 2.68 20.18 6.31
CA SER A 162 2.69 21.58 6.73
C SER A 162 4.05 22.28 6.63
N ALA A 163 5.15 21.52 6.56
CA ALA A 163 6.50 22.05 6.33
C ALA A 163 6.84 22.23 4.84
N PHE A 164 6.18 21.48 3.94
CA PHE A 164 6.44 21.52 2.49
C PHE A 164 5.38 22.27 1.70
N PHE A 165 4.17 22.35 2.22
CA PHE A 165 3.02 23.05 1.65
C PHE A 165 2.42 23.95 2.74
N PRO A 166 3.05 25.09 3.05
CA PRO A 166 2.52 26.03 4.03
C PRO A 166 1.11 26.48 3.59
N PRO A 167 0.18 26.73 4.54
CA PRO A 167 -1.15 27.20 4.20
C PRO A 167 -1.03 28.52 3.41
N ALA A 168 -1.71 28.60 2.27
CA ALA A 168 -2.00 29.89 1.67
C ALA A 168 -2.87 30.65 2.66
N TYR A 169 -2.37 31.82 3.06
CA TYR A 169 -2.93 32.75 4.05
C TYR A 169 -4.41 33.07 3.77
#